data_AF-A0AAU9JXE8-F1
#
_entry.id   AF-A0AAU9JXE8-F1
#
_cell.length_a   1.000
_cell.length_b   1.000
_cell.length_c   1.000
_cell.angle_alpha   90.00
_cell.angle_beta   90.00
_cell.angle_gamma   90.00
#
_symmetry.space_group_name_H-M   'P 1'
#
loop_
_entity.id
_entity.type
_entity.pdbx_description
1 polymer ?
#
loop_
_entity_poly.entity_id
_entity_poly.type
_entity_poly.pdbx_seq_one_letter_code
_entity_poly.pdbx_strand_id
1 'polypeptide(L)' 'MSNSTGLVVGSVIYFALIFVIGVPLSLYVKKHTKDHSQRKENFNLTWALVVIGVVMMWLLWLCAFLHQMNPLVTPKMD' A
#
# COMPACT_ATOMS: atom_id res chain seq x y z
N MET A 1 8.20 15.78 14.80
CA MET A 1 6.82 15.42 14.40
C MET A 1 6.26 14.52 15.50
N SER A 2 5.01 14.71 15.95
CA SER A 2 4.42 13.78 16.93
C SER A 2 4.28 12.39 16.31
N ASN A 3 4.41 11.33 17.12
CA ASN A 3 4.20 9.94 16.69
C ASN A 3 2.82 9.76 16.02
N SER A 4 1.79 10.41 16.57
CA SER A 4 0.44 10.40 16.00
C SER A 4 0.39 11.03 14.60
N THR A 5 1.11 12.14 14.39
CA THR A 5 1.21 12.78 13.08
C THR A 5 1.91 11.89 12.07
N GLY A 6 3.00 11.20 12.47
CA GLY A 6 3.72 10.24 11.61
C GLY A 6 2.83 9.09 11.17
N LEU A 7 2.07 8.52 12.09
CA LEU A 7 1.15 7.42 11.83
C LEU A 7 0.05 7.82 10.82
N VAL A 8 -0.56 8.99 11.02
CA VAL A 8 -1.63 9.50 10.14
C VAL A 8 -1.08 9.80 8.75
N VAL A 9 0.03 10.55 8.64
CA VAL A 9 0.61 10.93 7.35
C VAL A 9 1.04 9.69 6.57
N GLY A 10 1.73 8.74 7.20
CA GLY A 10 2.15 7.50 6.52
C GLY A 10 0.95 6.66 6.06
N SER A 11 -0.09 6.54 6.88
CA SER A 11 -1.31 5.81 6.49
C SER A 11 -2.00 6.45 5.29
N VAL A 12 -2.14 7.78 5.27
CA VAL A 12 -2.70 8.52 4.13
C VAL A 12 -1.89 8.28 2.85
N ILE A 13 -0.55 8.27 2.94
CA ILE A 13 0.34 8.01 1.80
C ILE A 13 0.08 6.61 1.22
N TYR A 14 0.03 5.58 2.05
CA TYR A 14 -0.25 4.22 1.58
C TYR A 14 -1.64 4.09 0.95
N PHE A 15 -2.68 4.65 1.56
CA PHE A 15 -4.01 4.61 0.95
C PHE A 15 -4.10 5.43 -0.34
N ALA A 16 -3.37 6.55 -0.45
CA ALA A 16 -3.27 7.31 -1.69
C ALA A 16 -2.58 6.49 -2.81
N LEU A 17 -1.56 5.69 -2.47
CA LEU A 17 -0.87 4.81 -3.42
C LEU A 17 -1.81 3.79 -4.08
N ILE A 18 -2.85 3.33 -3.39
CA ILE A 18 -3.87 2.45 -3.99
C ILE A 18 -4.49 3.11 -5.22
N PHE A 19 -4.84 4.39 -5.13
CA PHE A 19 -5.47 5.09 -6.25
C PHE A 19 -4.44 5.49 -7.32
N VAL A 20 -3.28 6.00 -6.89
CA VAL A 20 -2.22 6.44 -7.80
C VAL A 20 -1.71 5.29 -8.67
N ILE A 21 -1.64 4.06 -8.15
CA ILE A 21 -1.18 2.89 -8.90
C ILE A 21 -2.36 2.10 -9.48
N GLY A 22 -3.40 1.87 -8.69
CA GLY A 22 -4.52 0.99 -9.06
C GLY A 22 -5.31 1.52 -10.24
N VAL A 23 -5.57 2.83 -10.31
CA VAL A 23 -6.34 3.41 -11.43
C VAL A 23 -5.60 3.26 -12.76
N PRO A 24 -4.34 3.75 -12.92
CA PRO A 24 -3.65 3.62 -14.19
C PRO A 24 -3.35 2.17 -14.56
N LEU A 25 -2.98 1.31 -13.59
CA LEU A 25 -2.66 -0.09 -13.86
C LEU A 25 -3.90 -0.88 -14.30
N SER A 26 -5.04 -0.73 -13.61
CA SER A 26 -6.27 -1.41 -13.99
C SER A 26 -6.80 -0.91 -15.35
N LEU A 27 -6.67 0.39 -15.66
CA LEU A 27 -6.99 0.92 -16.99
C LEU A 27 -6.06 0.38 -18.08
N TYR A 28 -4.76 0.28 -17.79
CA TYR A 28 -3.77 -0.33 -18.68
C TYR A 28 -4.12 -1.79 -18.99
N VAL A 29 -4.39 -2.60 -17.95
CA VAL A 29 -4.77 -4.01 -18.09
C VAL A 29 -6.06 -4.16 -18.89
N LYS A 30 -7.08 -3.35 -18.61
CA LYS A 30 -8.33 -3.36 -19.38
C LYS A 30 -8.10 -3.04 -20.87
N LYS A 31 -7.24 -2.07 -21.17
CA LYS A 31 -6.90 -1.67 -22.54
C LYS A 31 -6.11 -2.75 -23.29
N HIS A 32 -5.21 -3.44 -22.60
CA HIS A 32 -4.29 -4.42 -23.22
C HIS A 32 -4.85 -5.85 -23.25
N THR A 33 -5.94 -6.12 -22.51
CA THR A 33 -6.62 -7.42 -22.55
C THR A 33 -7.31 -7.61 -23.91
N LYS A 34 -6.83 -8.60 -24.69
CA LYS A 34 -7.32 -8.91 -26.04
C LYS A 34 -8.75 -9.47 -26.02
N ASP A 35 -9.00 -10.43 -25.13
CA ASP A 35 -10.31 -11.06 -25.00
C ASP A 35 -11.30 -10.11 -24.30
N HIS A 36 -12.36 -9.75 -25.01
CA HIS A 36 -13.38 -8.84 -24.50
C HIS A 36 -14.12 -9.40 -23.27
N SER A 37 -14.30 -10.72 -23.18
CA SER A 37 -14.98 -11.37 -22.05
C SER A 37 -14.19 -11.20 -20.75
N GLN A 38 -12.86 -11.22 -20.83
CA GLN A 38 -11.97 -11.18 -19.65
C GLN A 38 -11.62 -9.77 -19.19
N ARG A 39 -11.95 -8.71 -19.94
CA ARG A 39 -11.55 -7.33 -19.62
C ARG A 39 -12.00 -6.86 -18.24
N LYS A 40 -13.24 -7.19 -17.87
CA LYS A 40 -13.81 -6.79 -16.57
C LYS A 40 -13.19 -7.59 -15.44
N GLU A 41 -12.98 -8.88 -15.64
CA GLU A 41 -12.36 -9.78 -14.65
C GLU A 41 -10.90 -9.37 -14.40
N ASN A 42 -10.12 -9.13 -15.45
CA ASN A 42 -8.73 -8.69 -15.34
C ASN A 42 -8.61 -7.30 -14.68
N PHE A 43 -9.54 -6.38 -14.97
CA PHE A 43 -9.62 -5.09 -14.27
C PHE A 43 -9.85 -5.28 -12.77
N ASN A 44 -10.85 -6.08 -12.40
CA ASN A 44 -11.20 -6.33 -11.01
C ASN A 44 -10.08 -7.07 -10.26
N LEU A 45 -9.46 -8.06 -10.92
CA LEU A 45 -8.33 -8.81 -10.37
C LEU A 45 -7.14 -7.88 -10.12
N THR A 46 -6.80 -7.02 -11.08
CA THR A 46 -5.72 -6.05 -10.94
C THR A 46 -5.98 -5.09 -9.79
N TRP A 47 -7.20 -4.56 -9.68
CA TRP A 47 -7.60 -3.69 -8.58
C TRP A 47 -7.47 -4.41 -7.22
N ALA A 48 -7.95 -5.65 -7.12
CA ALA A 48 -7.85 -6.46 -5.91
C ALA A 48 -6.39 -6.72 -5.51
N LEU A 49 -5.53 -7.08 -6.47
CA LEU A 49 -4.11 -7.33 -6.22
C LEU A 49 -3.39 -6.07 -5.75
N VAL A 50 -3.68 -4.90 -6.34
CA VAL A 50 -3.10 -3.61 -5.90
C VAL A 50 -3.54 -3.29 -4.48
N VAL A 51 -4.83 -3.40 -4.17
CA VAL A 51 -5.35 -3.14 -2.81
C VAL A 51 -4.67 -4.06 -1.78
N ILE A 52 -4.64 -5.37 -2.05
CA ILE A 52 -4.02 -6.34 -1.14
C ILE A 52 -2.52 -6.03 -0.97
N GLY A 53 -1.80 -5.81 -2.07
CA GLY A 53 -0.36 -5.52 -2.02
C GLY A 53 -0.04 -4.27 -1.19
N VAL A 54 -0.77 -3.18 -1.42
CA VAL A 54 -0.57 -1.92 -0.68
C VAL A 54 -0.95 -2.06 0.79
N VAL A 55 -2.03 -2.78 1.13
CA VAL A 55 -2.39 -3.05 2.52
C VAL A 55 -1.32 -3.88 3.23
N MET A 56 -0.75 -4.90 2.58
CA MET A 56 0.34 -5.69 3.15
C MET A 56 1.60 -4.82 3.39
N MET A 57 1.95 -3.96 2.44
CA MET A 57 3.07 -3.02 2.60
C MET A 57 2.81 -2.01 3.74
N TRP A 58 1.59 -1.50 3.85
CA TRP A 58 1.18 -0.62 4.95
C TRP A 58 1.26 -1.33 6.30
N LEU A 59 0.81 -2.58 6.41
CA LEU A 59 0.91 -3.37 7.65
C LEU A 59 2.36 -3.59 8.07
N LEU A 60 3.24 -3.93 7.13
CA LEU A 60 4.67 -4.09 7.42
C LEU A 60 5.27 -2.78 7.94
N TRP A 61 4.99 -1.66 7.28
CA TRP A 61 5.43 -0.34 7.73
C TRP A 61 4.86 0.03 9.10
N LEU A 62 3.57 -0.24 9.33
CA LEU A 62 2.89 0.04 10.59
C LEU A 62 3.55 -0.72 11.75
N CYS A 63 3.83 -2.02 11.56
CA CYS A 63 4.55 -2.82 12.55
C CYS A 63 5.95 -2.25 12.84
N ALA A 64 6.70 -1.88 11.81
CA ALA A 64 8.03 -1.29 11.97
C ALA A 64 7.97 0.07 12.71
N PHE A 65 6.97 0.90 12.39
CA PHE A 65 6.77 2.19 13.03
C PHE A 65 6.39 2.03 14.52
N LEU A 66 5.43 1.16 14.83
CA LEU A 66 4.96 0.92 16.20
C LEU A 66 6.05 0.31 17.08
N HIS A 67 6.88 -0.59 16.54
CA HIS A 67 8.02 -1.17 17.25
C HIS A 67 8.99 -0.10 17.78
N GLN A 68 9.17 1.00 17.04
CA GLN A 68 10.10 2.07 17.40
C GLN A 68 9.51 3.13 18.34
N MET A 69 8.19 3.16 18.56
CA MET A 69 7.54 4.22 19.33
C MET A 69 7.89 4.21 20.82
N ASN A 70 8.10 3.04 21.41
CA ASN A 70 8.45 2.86 22.83
C ASN A 70 9.54 1.77 22.96
N PRO A 71 10.80 2.08 22.60
CA PRO A 71 11.85 1.08 22.58
C PRO A 71 12.24 0.65 23.99
N LEU A 72 12.31 -0.67 24.22
CA LEU A 72 12.83 -1.26 25.46
C LEU A 72 14.35 -1.45 25.42
N VAL A 73 14.93 -1.47 24.21
CA VAL A 73 16.36 -1.64 23.97
C VAL A 73 16.84 -0.42 23.20
N THR A 74 17.84 0.27 23.74
CA THR A 74 18.52 1.39 23.08
C THR A 74 19.88 0.94 22.56
N PRO A 75 20.36 1.47 21.42
CA PRO A 75 21.69 1.15 20.93
C PRO A 75 22.76 1.59 21.94
N LYS A 76 23.72 0.71 22.22
CA LYS A 76 24.96 1.09 22.92
C LYS A 76 25.90 1.75 21.92
N MET A 77 26.44 2.90 22.29
CA MET A 77 27.52 3.55 21.57
C MET A 77 28.82 3.16 22.28
N ASP A 78 29.49 2.13 21.75
CA ASP A 78 30.84 1.74 22.16
C ASP A 78 31.88 2.38 21.23
#